data_AF-A0A2H6FKC8-F1
#
_entry.id   AF-A0A2H6FKC8-F1
#
_cell.length_a   1.000
_cell.length_b   1.000
_cell.length_c   1.000
_cell.angle_alpha   90.00
_cell.angle_beta   90.00
_cell.angle_gamma   90.00
#
_symmetry.space_group_name_H-M   'P 1'
#
loop_
_entity.id
_entity.type
_entity.pdbx_description
1 polymer ?
#
loop_
_entity_poly.entity_id
_entity_poly.type
_entity_poly.pdbx_seq_one_letter_code
_entity_poly.pdbx_strand_id
1 'polypeptide(L)'
;MDKMGLYTTHRKASLVLGLDPPYYQKGADLYMNFYSKEDHKRLSMKVHQLRKKWIVSYDNHEYILNLYAEKRKLMHKLSQSASNRVGDEIIIFSEKIKFSDSNSALKSPVLC
;
A
#
# COMPACT_ATOMS: atom_id res chain seq x y z
N MET A 1 -27.01 -27.44 -38.57
CA MET A 1 -26.66 -26.05 -38.92
C MET A 1 -26.53 -25.29 -37.62
N ASP A 2 -25.34 -25.34 -37.04
CA ASP A 2 -25.02 -24.70 -35.76
C ASP A 2 -24.59 -23.26 -36.00
N LYS A 3 -25.27 -22.28 -35.40
CA LYS A 3 -24.70 -21.01 -34.91
C LYS A 3 -25.73 -20.37 -33.98
N MET A 4 -25.38 -20.12 -32.71
CA MET A 4 -25.24 -18.75 -32.19
C MET A 4 -24.88 -18.74 -30.68
N GLY A 5 -23.67 -18.26 -30.38
CA GLY A 5 -23.43 -17.40 -29.21
C GLY A 5 -23.09 -18.06 -27.87
N LEU A 6 -21.88 -18.62 -27.73
CA LEU A 6 -21.20 -18.66 -26.43
C LEU A 6 -20.90 -17.21 -26.02
N TYR A 7 -21.73 -16.62 -25.17
CA TYR A 7 -21.40 -15.37 -24.47
C TYR A 7 -20.31 -15.67 -23.46
N THR A 8 -19.05 -15.57 -23.87
CA THR A 8 -17.92 -15.53 -22.94
C THR A 8 -18.01 -14.20 -22.18
N THR A 9 -18.64 -14.23 -21.02
CA THR A 9 -18.57 -13.12 -20.05
C THR A 9 -17.11 -12.97 -19.65
N HIS A 10 -16.37 -12.09 -20.32
CA HIS A 10 -15.01 -11.73 -19.93
C HIS A 10 -15.10 -11.09 -18.54
N ARG A 11 -14.82 -11.87 -17.50
CA ARG A 11 -14.71 -11.37 -16.14
C ARG A 11 -13.55 -10.38 -16.15
N LYS A 12 -13.85 -9.09 -16.03
CA LYS A 12 -12.84 -8.03 -16.03
C LYS A 12 -11.88 -8.31 -14.87
N ALA A 13 -10.64 -8.68 -15.17
CA ALA A 13 -9.64 -8.97 -14.16
C ALA A 13 -9.48 -7.75 -13.25
N SER A 14 -9.73 -7.93 -11.95
CA SER A 14 -9.60 -6.88 -10.95
C SER A 14 -8.17 -6.90 -10.41
N LEU A 15 -7.33 -6.00 -10.93
CA LEU A 15 -5.95 -5.85 -10.49
C LEU A 15 -5.84 -4.82 -9.37
N VAL A 16 -5.09 -5.16 -8.32
CA VAL A 16 -4.63 -4.25 -7.26
C VAL A 16 -3.10 -4.18 -7.36
N LEU A 17 -2.55 -2.98 -7.38
CA LEU A 17 -1.10 -2.76 -7.36
C LEU A 17 -0.62 -2.70 -5.91
N GLY A 18 0.31 -3.58 -5.53
CA GLY A 18 1.06 -3.49 -4.28
C GLY A 18 2.35 -2.73 -4.53
N LEU A 19 2.61 -1.68 -3.76
CA LEU A 19 3.80 -0.85 -3.87
C LEU A 19 4.53 -0.87 -2.53
N ASP A 20 5.78 -1.32 -2.55
CA ASP A 20 6.66 -1.41 -1.37
C ASP A 20 8.00 -0.73 -1.67
N PRO A 21 8.01 0.62 -1.69
CA PRO A 21 9.22 1.40 -1.97
C PRO A 21 10.24 1.27 -0.82
N PRO A 22 11.51 1.69 -1.02
CA PRO A 22 12.45 1.83 0.08
C PRO A 22 11.82 2.67 1.20
N TYR A 23 12.01 2.24 2.45
CA TYR A 23 11.40 2.89 3.62
C TYR A 23 12.00 4.27 3.85
N TYR A 24 11.26 5.17 4.51
CA TYR A 24 11.74 6.53 4.70
C TYR A 24 12.83 6.62 5.76
N GLN A 25 12.54 6.15 6.98
CA GLN A 25 13.47 6.18 8.10
C GLN A 25 14.41 4.98 8.06
N LYS A 26 13.89 3.78 7.76
CA LYS A 26 14.70 2.55 7.71
C LYS A 26 15.37 2.31 6.35
N GLY A 27 15.13 3.16 5.36
CA GLY A 27 15.55 2.93 3.97
C GLY A 27 17.05 2.75 3.82
N ALA A 28 17.85 3.63 4.41
CA ALA A 28 19.30 3.58 4.31
C ALA A 28 19.92 2.34 4.96
N ASP A 29 19.26 1.78 5.98
CA ASP A 29 19.71 0.56 6.66
C ASP A 29 19.34 -0.71 5.88
N LEU A 30 18.27 -0.65 5.08
CA LEU A 30 17.68 -1.82 4.42
C LEU A 30 18.00 -1.92 2.93
N TYR A 31 18.30 -0.81 2.26
CA TYR A 31 18.45 -0.74 0.80
C TYR A 31 19.73 -0.01 0.39
N MET A 32 20.49 -0.62 -0.52
CA MET A 32 21.66 0.01 -1.13
C MET A 32 21.29 1.27 -1.93
N ASN A 33 20.12 1.26 -2.57
CA ASN A 33 19.57 2.37 -3.34
C ASN A 33 18.35 2.97 -2.63
N PHE A 34 18.57 3.51 -1.43
CA PHE A 34 17.52 4.17 -0.65
C PHE A 34 17.04 5.46 -1.33
N TYR A 35 15.80 5.84 -1.04
CA TYR A 35 15.17 7.04 -1.62
C TYR A 35 15.52 8.29 -0.82
N SER A 36 15.72 9.40 -1.52
CA SER A 36 15.75 10.72 -0.88
C SER A 36 14.33 11.18 -0.52
N LYS A 37 14.22 12.18 0.36
CA LYS A 37 12.96 12.82 0.73
C LYS A 37 12.14 13.29 -0.49
N GLU A 38 12.82 13.79 -1.50
CA GLU A 38 12.25 14.24 -2.77
C GLU A 38 11.77 13.07 -3.63
N ASP A 39 12.46 11.93 -3.62
CA ASP A 39 12.04 10.72 -4.33
C ASP A 39 10.72 10.17 -3.75
N HIS A 40 10.58 10.17 -2.42
CA HIS A 40 9.32 9.80 -1.76
C HIS A 40 8.17 10.72 -2.15
N LYS A 41 8.41 12.04 -2.21
CA LYS A 41 7.41 13.02 -2.66
C LYS A 41 7.03 12.80 -4.12
N ARG A 42 8.02 12.54 -4.99
CA ARG A 42 7.77 12.27 -6.41
C ARG A 42 6.97 10.99 -6.61
N LEU A 43 7.28 9.93 -5.84
CA LEU A 43 6.52 8.70 -5.85
C LEU A 43 5.07 8.94 -5.43
N SER A 44 4.82 9.64 -4.31
CA SER A 44 3.46 9.86 -3.82
C SER A 44 2.61 10.61 -4.85
N MET A 45 3.16 11.64 -5.49
CA MET A 45 2.49 12.35 -6.59
C MET A 45 2.08 11.42 -7.73
N LYS A 46 2.93 10.46 -8.11
CA LYS A 46 2.60 9.48 -9.16
C LYS A 46 1.56 8.47 -8.69
N VAL A 47 1.65 8.00 -7.46
CA VAL A 47 0.68 7.08 -6.87
C VAL A 47 -0.71 7.71 -6.81
N HIS A 48 -0.82 8.97 -6.40
CA HIS A 48 -2.10 9.70 -6.38
C HIS A 48 -2.74 9.84 -7.77
N GLN A 49 -1.95 9.83 -8.85
CA GLN A 49 -2.44 9.90 -10.24
C GLN A 49 -2.91 8.53 -10.79
N LEU A 50 -2.64 7.42 -10.09
CA LEU A 50 -3.02 6.09 -10.56
C LEU A 50 -4.54 5.91 -10.56
N ARG A 51 -5.09 5.50 -11.71
CA ARG A 51 -6.52 5.19 -11.85
C ARG A 51 -6.89 3.81 -11.29
N LYS A 52 -5.92 2.91 -11.22
CA LYS A 52 -6.04 1.52 -10.72
C LYS A 52 -6.11 1.49 -9.20
N LYS A 53 -6.64 0.39 -8.64
CA LYS A 53 -6.57 0.16 -7.19
C LYS A 53 -5.12 -0.04 -6.80
N TRP A 54 -4.68 0.58 -5.72
CA TRP A 54 -3.34 0.44 -5.19
C TRP A 54 -3.33 0.43 -3.66
N ILE A 55 -2.30 -0.22 -3.14
CA ILE A 55 -1.89 -0.23 -1.74
C ILE A 55 -0.42 0.15 -1.70
N VAL A 56 -0.02 1.00 -0.75
CA VAL A 56 1.39 1.31 -0.46
C VAL A 56 1.69 0.94 0.98
N SER A 57 2.78 0.21 1.20
CA SER A 57 3.35 -0.04 2.53
C SER A 57 4.52 0.92 2.80
N TYR A 58 4.64 1.37 4.04
CA TYR A 58 5.71 2.25 4.51
C TYR A 58 5.98 2.03 6.01
N ASP A 59 7.13 2.52 6.48
CA ASP A 59 7.33 2.79 7.89
C ASP A 59 6.47 3.97 8.37
N ASN A 60 6.03 3.90 9.63
CA ASN A 60 5.22 4.95 10.24
C ASN A 60 6.05 6.19 10.57
N HIS A 61 6.12 7.12 9.61
CA HIS A 61 6.81 8.39 9.78
C HIS A 61 5.89 9.56 9.40
N GLU A 62 5.91 10.65 10.18
CA GLU A 62 5.04 11.82 10.00
C GLU A 62 5.10 12.40 8.57
N TYR A 63 6.31 12.49 8.02
CA TYR A 63 6.50 12.93 6.63
C TYR A 63 5.69 12.09 5.62
N ILE A 64 5.69 10.76 5.73
CA ILE A 64 4.92 9.89 4.86
C ILE A 64 3.42 10.04 5.14
N LEU A 65 3.02 10.14 6.41
CA LEU A 65 1.62 10.40 6.79
C LEU A 65 1.08 11.68 6.12
N ASN A 66 1.91 12.73 6.04
CA ASN A 66 1.57 14.00 5.40
C ASN A 66 1.48 13.90 3.87
N LEU A 67 2.36 13.13 3.21
CA LEU A 67 2.26 12.88 1.76
C LEU A 67 0.95 12.18 1.35
N TYR A 68 0.33 11.45 2.28
CA TYR A 68 -0.91 10.72 2.08
C TYR A 68 -1.99 11.12 3.09
N ALA A 69 -2.04 12.39 3.49
CA ALA A 69 -2.92 12.88 4.56
C ALA A 69 -4.40 12.49 4.33
N GLU A 70 -4.89 12.66 3.10
CA GLU A 70 -6.29 12.45 2.71
C GLU A 70 -6.65 11.00 2.36
N LYS A 71 -5.71 10.05 2.48
CA LYS A 71 -5.95 8.64 2.14
C LYS A 71 -6.24 7.85 3.40
N ARG A 72 -7.09 6.83 3.25
CA ARG A 72 -7.34 5.85 4.33
C ARG A 72 -6.08 5.06 4.59
N LYS A 73 -5.75 4.86 5.86
CA LYS A 73 -4.54 4.16 6.27
C LYS A 73 -4.83 3.24 7.44
N LEU A 74 -4.05 2.19 7.53
CA LEU A 74 -4.07 1.26 8.65
C LEU A 74 -2.67 1.25 9.26
N MET A 75 -2.60 1.53 10.55
CA MET A 75 -1.39 1.37 11.33
C MET A 75 -1.37 -0.04 11.92
N HIS A 76 -0.25 -0.73 11.75
CA HIS A 76 -0.04 -2.06 12.33
C HIS A 76 1.37 -2.19 12.87
N LYS A 77 1.50 -2.93 13.96
CA LYS A 77 2.78 -3.24 14.60
C LYS A 77 3.34 -4.51 14.00
N LEU A 78 4.39 -4.40 13.20
CA LEU A 78 5.11 -5.57 12.72
C LEU A 78 6.29 -5.87 13.67
N SER A 79 6.24 -7.04 14.30
CA SER A 79 7.41 -7.56 15.02
C SER A 79 8.42 -8.05 13.99
N GLN A 80 9.48 -7.26 13.76
CA GLN A 80 10.53 -7.64 12.83
C GLN A 80 11.52 -8.57 13.54
N SER A 81 11.40 -9.87 13.29
CA SER A 81 12.24 -10.93 13.86
C SER A 81 13.73 -10.71 13.60
N ALA A 82 14.10 -10.04 12.50
CA ALA A 82 15.49 -9.73 12.15
C ALA A 82 16.09 -8.56 12.95
N SER A 83 15.29 -7.73 13.62
CA SER A 83 15.76 -6.50 14.27
C SER A 83 15.45 -6.44 15.78
N ASN A 84 14.66 -7.37 16.33
CA ASN A 84 14.11 -7.29 17.70
C ASN A 84 13.39 -5.95 18.02
N ARG A 85 13.00 -5.21 16.98
CA ARG A 85 12.30 -3.93 17.06
C ARG A 85 10.88 -4.12 16.55
N VAL A 86 9.91 -3.62 17.30
CA VAL A 86 8.54 -3.45 16.80
C VAL A 86 8.57 -2.20 15.93
N GLY A 87 8.43 -2.38 14.62
CA GLY A 87 8.22 -1.27 13.70
C GLY A 87 6.73 -0.96 13.64
N ASP A 88 6.38 0.31 13.84
CA ASP A 88 5.07 0.77 13.39
C ASP A 88 5.14 0.90 11.86
N GLU A 89 4.29 0.15 11.17
CA GLU A 89 4.13 0.21 9.73
C GLU A 89 2.75 0.78 9.40
N ILE A 90 2.67 1.40 8.23
CA ILE A 90 1.43 1.93 7.69
C ILE A 90 1.13 1.30 6.34
N ILE A 91 -0.13 0.95 6.15
CA ILE A 91 -0.68 0.51 4.88
C ILE A 91 -1.66 1.58 4.41
N ILE A 92 -1.38 2.18 3.26
CA ILE A 92 -2.16 3.28 2.69
C ILE A 92 -2.95 2.76 1.50
N PHE A 93 -4.23 3.09 1.43
CA PHE A 93 -5.15 2.56 0.43
C PHE A 93 -5.66 3.64 -0.52
N SER A 94 -5.74 3.29 -1.81
CA SER A 94 -6.60 4.02 -2.74
C SER A 94 -8.08 3.94 -2.31
N GLU A 95 -8.86 4.99 -2.61
CA GLU A 95 -10.27 5.10 -2.23
C GLU A 95 -11.14 3.95 -2.73
N LYS A 96 -10.74 3.30 -3.83
CA LYS A 96 -11.47 2.22 -4.50
C LYS A 96 -11.29 0.84 -3.85
N ILE A 97 -10.51 0.74 -2.77
CA ILE A 97 -10.34 -0.50 -2.00
C ILE A 97 -11.31 -0.51 -0.82
N LYS A 98 -12.12 -1.56 -0.75
CA LYS A 98 -12.88 -1.95 0.43
C LYS A 98 -12.12 -3.08 1.10
N PHE A 99 -11.89 -2.98 2.40
CA PHE A 99 -11.12 -3.96 3.18
C PHE A 99 -11.76 -4.23 4.55
N SER A 100 -13.04 -3.89 4.73
CA SER A 100 -13.79 -4.10 5.98
C SER A 100 -13.65 -5.54 6.49
N ASP A 101 -13.78 -6.50 5.56
CA ASP A 101 -13.82 -7.93 5.89
C ASP A 101 -12.41 -8.47 6.18
N SER A 102 -11.37 -7.83 5.64
CA SER A 102 -9.98 -8.20 5.87
C SER A 102 -9.38 -7.56 7.13
N ASN A 103 -9.99 -6.49 7.64
CA ASN A 103 -9.51 -5.81 8.84
C ASN A 103 -9.47 -6.75 10.05
N SER A 104 -10.44 -7.65 10.18
CA SER A 104 -10.51 -8.63 11.27
C SER A 104 -9.38 -9.67 11.26
N ALA A 105 -8.69 -9.85 10.13
CA ALA A 105 -7.59 -10.81 9.99
C ALA A 105 -6.23 -10.25 10.44
N LEU A 106 -6.12 -8.94 10.65
CA LEU A 106 -4.90 -8.30 11.13
C LEU A 106 -4.82 -8.38 12.65
N LYS A 107 -3.61 -8.56 13.19
CA LYS A 107 -3.39 -8.55 14.64
C LYS A 107 -3.44 -7.09 15.14
N SER A 108 -4.52 -6.67 15.77
CA SER A 108 -4.67 -5.32 16.35
C SER A 108 -4.46 -4.16 15.37
N PRO A 109 -5.25 -4.06 14.28
CA PRO A 109 -5.16 -2.92 13.36
C PRO A 109 -5.77 -1.65 13.98
N VAL A 110 -5.14 -0.51 13.75
CA VAL A 110 -5.73 0.80 14.03
C VAL A 110 -6.02 1.50 12.71
N LEU A 111 -7.30 1.79 12.44
CA LEU A 111 -7.72 2.51 11.25
C LEU A 111 -7.64 4.02 11.51
N CYS A 112 -6.98 4.74 10.60
CA CYS A 112 -6.71 6.16 10.70
C CYS A 112 -7.12 6.90 9.41
#